data_AF-A0A5B0X1Q1-F1
#
_entry.id   AF-A0A5B0X1Q1-F1
#
_cell.length_a   1.000
_cell.length_b   1.000
_cell.length_c   1.000
_cell.angle_alpha   90.00
_cell.angle_beta   90.00
_cell.angle_gamma   90.00
#
_symmetry.space_group_name_H-M   'P 1'
#
loop_
_entity.id
_entity.type
_entity.pdbx_description
1 polymer ?
#
loop_
_entity_poly.entity_id
_entity_poly.type
_entity_poly.pdbx_seq_one_letter_code
_entity_poly.pdbx_strand_id
1 'polypeptide(L)' 'MKIVVDCDKCQGHAMCASQAPEIYELDDTGYNSMGEFTVVEGQEEAARLGASWCPEGAITVIE' A
#
# COMPACT_ATOMS: atom_id res chain seq x y z
N MET A 1 10.71 8.79 -2.30
CA MET A 1 9.42 8.17 -2.66
C MET A 1 8.46 8.19 -1.49
N LYS A 2 7.20 8.44 -1.81
CA LYS A 2 6.06 8.54 -0.91
C LYS A 2 4.91 7.71 -1.46
N ILE A 3 4.16 7.09 -0.57
CA ILE A 3 2.95 6.33 -0.90
C ILE A 3 1.75 7.07 -0.34
N VAL A 4 0.67 7.09 -1.12
CA VAL A 4 -0.64 7.58 -0.70
C VAL A 4 -1.66 6.49 -0.94
N VAL A 5 -2.35 6.09 0.13
CA VAL A 5 -3.46 5.14 0.11
C VAL A 5 -4.77 5.93 0.22
N ASP A 6 -5.60 5.80 -0.80
CA ASP A 6 -6.97 6.28 -0.85
C ASP A 6 -7.88 5.21 -0.21
N CYS A 7 -8.19 5.40 1.08
CA CYS A 7 -9.00 4.45 1.83
C CYS A 7 -10.44 4.35 1.33
N ASP A 8 -10.97 5.38 0.66
CA ASP A 8 -12.32 5.35 0.09
C ASP A 8 -12.40 4.41 -1.13
N LYS A 9 -11.28 4.22 -1.84
CA LYS A 9 -11.17 3.23 -2.94
C LYS A 9 -10.79 1.84 -2.48
N CYS A 10 -10.20 1.69 -1.30
CA CYS A 10 -9.78 0.39 -0.80
C CYS A 10 -11.00 -0.54 -0.62
N GLN A 11 -10.96 -1.74 -1.20
CA GLN A 11 -12.02 -2.75 -1.08
C GLN A 11 -11.57 -3.99 -0.29
N GLY A 12 -10.49 -3.90 0.49
CA GLY A 12 -10.08 -4.99 1.40
C GLY A 12 -9.52 -6.25 0.73
N HIS A 13 -8.97 -6.14 -0.49
CA HIS A 13 -8.39 -7.29 -1.22
C HIS A 13 -7.11 -7.88 -0.59
N ALA A 14 -6.49 -7.18 0.37
CA ALA A 14 -5.25 -7.57 1.06
C ALA A 14 -4.01 -7.85 0.17
N MET A 15 -4.08 -7.66 -1.15
CA MET A 15 -2.97 -7.97 -2.07
C MET A 15 -1.72 -7.12 -1.82
N CYS A 16 -1.87 -5.86 -1.42
CA CYS A 16 -0.73 -5.01 -1.10
C CYS A 16 0.09 -5.56 0.08
N ALA A 17 -0.58 -5.93 1.17
CA ALA A 17 0.05 -6.54 2.34
C ALA A 17 0.52 -7.99 2.07
N SER A 18 -0.16 -8.74 1.20
CA SER A 18 0.31 -10.08 0.81
C SER A 18 1.62 -10.04 0.02
N GLN A 19 1.80 -9.01 -0.82
CA GLN A 19 2.95 -8.91 -1.72
C GLN A 19 4.12 -8.12 -1.13
N ALA A 20 3.84 -7.22 -0.18
CA ALA A 20 4.84 -6.43 0.53
C ALA A 20 4.41 -6.24 1.99
N PRO A 21 4.40 -7.33 2.80
CA PRO A 21 3.96 -7.29 4.21
C PRO A 21 4.80 -6.39 5.09
N GLU A 22 6.03 -6.08 4.69
CA GLU A 22 6.92 -5.15 5.37
C GLU A 22 6.62 -3.67 5.10
N ILE A 23 5.69 -3.38 4.17
CA ILE A 23 5.32 -2.01 3.75
C ILE A 23 3.89 -1.68 4.12
N TYR A 24 2.96 -2.61 3.89
CA TYR A 24 1.53 -2.34 3.96
C TYR A 24 0.90 -3.06 5.13
N GLU A 25 0.32 -2.28 6.03
CA GLU A 25 -0.47 -2.78 7.14
C GLU A 25 -1.97 -2.76 6.79
N LEU A 26 -2.68 -3.75 7.31
CA LEU A 26 -4.14 -3.82 7.24
C LEU A 26 -4.72 -3.62 8.63
N ASP A 27 -5.92 -3.05 8.70
CA ASP A 27 -6.72 -3.04 9.92
C ASP A 27 -7.38 -4.40 10.20
N ASP A 28 -8.06 -4.50 11.34
CA ASP A 28 -8.76 -5.71 11.79
C ASP A 28 -9.89 -6.17 10.85
N THR A 29 -10.28 -5.35 9.88
CA THR A 29 -11.32 -5.64 8.88
C THR A 29 -10.74 -5.96 7.50
N GLY A 30 -9.41 -5.93 7.34
CA GLY A 30 -8.71 -6.30 6.11
C GLY A 30 -8.48 -5.14 5.13
N TYR A 31 -8.76 -3.90 5.52
CA TYR A 31 -8.53 -2.71 4.72
C TYR A 31 -7.14 -2.14 5.00
N ASN A 32 -6.53 -1.50 4.00
CA ASN A 32 -5.24 -0.85 4.20
C ASN A 32 -5.40 0.40 5.10
N SER A 33 -4.56 0.50 6.13
CA SER A 33 -4.65 1.53 7.19
C SER A 33 -3.59 2.64 7.10
N MET A 34 -2.68 2.58 6.12
CA MET A 34 -1.43 3.35 6.13
C MET A 34 -1.57 4.81 5.67
N GLY A 35 -2.67 5.18 5.02
CA GLY A 35 -2.89 6.55 4.52
C GLY A 35 -1.70 7.07 3.71
N GLU A 36 -1.06 8.14 4.16
CA GLU A 36 0.10 8.74 3.51
C GLU A 36 1.38 8.53 4.33
N PHE A 37 2.44 8.01 3.69
CA PHE A 37 3.73 7.79 4.35
C PHE A 37 4.93 7.90 3.41
N THR A 38 6.09 8.22 3.98
CA THR A 38 7.38 8.17 3.28
C THR A 38 7.95 6.77 3.35
N VAL A 39 8.38 6.22 2.21
CA VAL A 39 9.00 4.90 2.14
C VAL A 39 10.42 4.99 2.71
N VAL A 40 10.79 4.03 3.55
CA VAL A 40 12.15 3.93 4.10
C VAL A 40 13.14 3.61 2.98
N GLU A 41 14.34 4.18 3.06
CA GLU A 41 15.41 3.92 2.10
C GLU A 41 15.73 2.41 2.03
N GLY A 42 15.81 1.88 0.81
CA GLY A 42 16.01 0.45 0.54
C GLY A 42 14.72 -0.38 0.43
N GLN A 43 13.56 0.19 0.76
CA GLN A 43 12.25 -0.48 0.66
C GLN A 43 11.44 -0.07 -0.57
N GLU A 44 12.05 0.71 -1.48
CA GLU A 44 11.34 1.31 -2.59
C GLU A 44 10.72 0.28 -3.54
N GLU A 45 11.45 -0.78 -3.85
CA GLU A 45 10.96 -1.82 -4.76
C GLU A 45 9.78 -2.59 -4.15
N ALA A 46 9.85 -2.95 -2.86
CA ALA A 46 8.76 -3.59 -2.15
C ALA A 46 7.51 -2.70 -2.11
N ALA A 47 7.69 -1.39 -1.85
CA ALA A 47 6.59 -0.44 -1.84
C ALA A 47 5.91 -0.35 -3.21
N ARG A 48 6.67 -0.24 -4.30
CA ARG A 48 6.13 -0.25 -5.67
C ARG A 48 5.44 -1.57 -6.00
N LEU A 49 6.01 -2.70 -5.59
CA LEU A 49 5.43 -4.02 -5.81
C LEU A 49 4.04 -4.11 -5.16
N GLY A 50 3.92 -3.87 -3.85
CA GLY A 50 2.62 -3.95 -3.19
C GLY A 50 1.60 -2.94 -3.72
N ALA A 51 2.03 -1.74 -4.13
CA ALA A 51 1.16 -0.75 -4.78
C ALA A 51 0.58 -1.29 -6.10
N SER A 52 1.42 -1.90 -6.94
CA SER A 52 1.03 -2.42 -8.27
C SER A 52 0.01 -3.55 -8.23
N TRP A 53 -0.13 -4.22 -7.09
CA TRP A 53 -1.08 -5.31 -6.89
C TRP A 53 -2.45 -4.85 -6.41
N CYS A 54 -2.65 -3.55 -6.18
CA CYS A 54 -3.97 -3.02 -5.83
C CYS A 54 -4.89 -3.01 -7.06
N PRO A 55 -5.97 -3.82 -7.10
CA PRO A 55 -6.86 -3.87 -8.26
C PRO A 55 -7.72 -2.60 -8.40
N GLU A 56 -7.92 -1.87 -7.30
CA GLU A 56 -8.79 -0.69 -7.24
C GLU A 56 -8.08 0.63 -7.60
N GLY A 57 -6.76 0.58 -7.83
CA GLY A 57 -5.96 1.80 -8.00
C GLY A 57 -6.00 2.71 -6.77
N ALA A 58 -6.16 2.13 -5.57
CA ALA A 58 -6.23 2.85 -4.30
C ALA A 58 -4.85 3.34 -3.82
N ILE A 59 -3.75 2.85 -4.39
CA ILE A 59 -2.39 3.16 -3.92
C ILE A 59 -1.65 3.94 -5.00
N THR A 60 -1.23 5.16 -4.68
CA THR A 60 -0.46 6.05 -5.55
C THR A 60 0.98 6.15 -5.09
N VAL A 61 1.91 6.01 -6.04
CA VAL A 61 3.35 6.19 -5.82
C VAL A 61 3.76 7.58 -6.29
N ILE A 62 4.40 8.35 -5.41
CA ILE A 62 4.93 9.69 -5.71
C ILE A 62 6.45 9.64 -5.52
N GLU A 63 7.23 10.00 -6.53
CA GLU A 63 8.70 9.97 -6.46
C GLU A 63 9.29 11.15 -5.68
#